data_AF-A0A2W0A7D9-F1
#
_entry.id   AF-A0A2W0A7D9-F1
#
_cell.length_a   1.000
_cell.length_b   1.000
_cell.length_c   1.000
_cell.angle_alpha   90.00
_cell.angle_beta   90.00
_cell.angle_gamma   90.00
#
_symmetry.space_group_name_H-M   'P 1'
#
loop_
_entity.id
_entity.type
_entity.pdbx_description
1 polymer ?
#
loop_
_entity_poly.entity_id
_entity_poly.type
_entity_poly.pdbx_seq_one_letter_code
_entity_poly.pdbx_strand_id
1 'polypeptide(L)'
;MKVGAFSLGVWCLLATAVFPATEKSPHELYDAIKALRIDPSHVYRIAPVNHVQLRRGDAVLSFEEGTFTFFSPLDEQITGAVFSGRGHVLAAPREPVEKQQMGRFLGAPVLDQEFINGYFRFTDDTAGELLRQFRDANLTAQTDTSVGPQWDATVALLNPNYTLRILFDRLSPSPKPCFYAGLEGAATGLFDVVLDTQHDEQFLLGQVHKAGGKSFYDVWTSHRIPGSPILPVAFRALHYSIETTISSNNSLDATTSVRLRAET
;
A
#
# COMPACT_ATOMS: atom_id res chain seq x y z
N MET A 1 73.16 9.71 -45.00
CA MET A 1 71.92 9.36 -45.73
C MET A 1 71.55 7.93 -45.41
N LYS A 2 70.52 7.74 -44.56
CA LYS A 2 69.62 6.57 -44.50
C LYS A 2 68.51 6.98 -43.53
N VAL A 3 67.34 7.26 -44.10
CA VAL A 3 66.11 7.67 -43.42
C VAL A 3 65.43 6.39 -42.91
N GLY A 4 65.19 6.29 -41.61
CA GLY A 4 64.42 5.21 -40.98
C GLY A 4 63.10 5.77 -40.47
N ALA A 5 62.00 5.29 -41.03
CA ALA A 5 60.64 5.75 -40.79
C ALA A 5 60.18 5.46 -39.35
N PHE A 6 59.61 6.47 -38.68
CA PHE A 6 58.88 6.32 -37.43
C PHE A 6 57.41 6.02 -37.75
N SER A 7 56.94 4.82 -37.40
CA SER A 7 55.52 4.46 -37.43
C SER A 7 54.87 4.86 -36.11
N LEU A 8 54.01 5.88 -36.14
CA LEU A 8 53.14 6.26 -35.02
C LEU A 8 51.97 5.27 -34.93
N GLY A 9 51.99 4.37 -33.96
CA GLY A 9 50.86 3.49 -33.65
C GLY A 9 49.78 4.25 -32.89
N VAL A 10 48.64 4.49 -33.53
CA VAL A 10 47.44 5.06 -32.90
C VAL A 10 46.77 3.95 -32.06
N TRP A 11 46.87 4.06 -30.74
CA TRP A 11 46.10 3.24 -29.81
C TRP A 11 44.69 3.82 -29.67
N CYS A 12 43.71 3.23 -30.37
CA CYS A 12 42.30 3.52 -30.14
C CYS A 12 41.85 2.86 -28.82
N LEU A 13 41.69 3.67 -27.78
CA LEU A 13 40.95 3.30 -26.58
C LEU A 13 39.49 3.02 -26.96
N LEU A 14 39.10 1.74 -26.94
CA LEU A 14 37.70 1.34 -26.99
C LEU A 14 37.05 1.71 -25.66
N ALA A 15 36.54 2.94 -25.57
CA ALA A 15 35.59 3.30 -24.53
C ALA A 15 34.30 2.52 -24.81
N THR A 16 33.95 1.56 -23.96
CA THR A 16 32.60 0.98 -23.94
C THR A 16 31.63 2.11 -23.65
N ALA A 17 30.92 2.56 -24.67
CA ALA A 17 29.77 3.43 -24.51
C ALA A 17 28.73 2.67 -23.67
N VAL A 18 28.71 2.97 -22.37
CA VAL A 18 27.59 2.60 -21.51
C VAL A 18 26.44 3.50 -21.97
N PHE A 19 25.60 2.97 -22.85
CA PHE A 19 24.33 3.61 -23.16
C PHE A 19 23.57 3.71 -21.83
N PRO A 20 23.12 4.91 -21.41
CA PRO A 20 22.17 4.98 -20.30
C PRO A 20 20.98 4.11 -20.67
N ALA A 21 20.57 3.23 -19.77
CA ALA A 21 19.33 2.49 -19.93
C ALA A 21 18.24 3.51 -20.30
N THR A 22 17.57 3.31 -21.44
CA THR A 22 16.47 4.18 -21.86
C THR A 22 15.47 4.25 -20.71
N GLU A 23 15.37 5.41 -20.09
CA GLU A 23 14.46 5.65 -18.98
C GLU A 23 13.04 5.41 -19.50
N LYS A 24 12.32 4.46 -18.89
CA LYS A 24 10.94 4.12 -19.29
C LYS A 24 10.10 5.39 -19.21
N SER A 25 9.31 5.66 -20.24
CA SER A 25 8.33 6.75 -20.16
C SER A 25 7.33 6.50 -19.01
N PRO A 26 6.69 7.55 -18.44
CA PRO A 26 5.69 7.38 -17.39
C PRO A 26 4.57 6.40 -17.75
N HIS A 27 4.18 6.35 -19.03
CA HIS A 27 3.16 5.43 -19.52
C HIS A 27 3.67 3.98 -19.57
N GLU A 28 4.89 3.75 -20.06
CA GLU A 28 5.50 2.41 -20.02
C GLU A 28 5.72 1.92 -18.58
N LEU A 29 6.07 2.82 -17.66
CA LEU A 29 6.19 2.49 -16.25
C LEU A 29 4.84 2.16 -15.62
N TYR A 30 3.79 2.91 -15.94
CA TYR A 30 2.42 2.61 -15.53
C TYR A 30 1.99 1.21 -15.98
N ASP A 31 2.20 0.88 -17.25
CA ASP A 31 1.87 -0.43 -17.82
C ASP A 31 2.68 -1.55 -17.16
N ALA A 32 3.98 -1.33 -16.90
CA ALA A 32 4.83 -2.28 -16.20
C ALA A 32 4.35 -2.56 -14.76
N ILE A 33 3.98 -1.51 -14.00
CA ILE A 33 3.44 -1.66 -12.64
C ILE A 33 2.09 -2.40 -12.67
N LYS A 34 1.22 -2.09 -13.63
CA LYS A 34 -0.08 -2.76 -13.81
C LYS A 34 0.08 -4.23 -14.23
N ALA A 35 1.14 -4.55 -14.96
CA ALA A 35 1.45 -5.89 -15.41
C ALA A 35 2.13 -6.77 -14.35
N LEU A 36 2.48 -6.23 -13.17
CA LEU A 36 3.06 -7.00 -12.08
C LEU A 36 2.19 -8.20 -11.70
N ARG A 37 2.84 -9.34 -11.46
CA ARG A 37 2.23 -10.61 -11.06
C ARG A 37 2.94 -11.16 -9.84
N ILE A 38 2.32 -12.15 -9.23
CA ILE A 38 2.93 -12.94 -8.15
C ILE A 38 4.12 -13.70 -8.72
N ASP A 39 5.20 -13.76 -7.95
CA ASP A 39 6.37 -14.55 -8.29
C ASP A 39 6.28 -15.93 -7.62
N PRO A 40 6.01 -17.01 -8.39
CA PRO A 40 5.88 -18.35 -7.84
C PRO A 40 7.20 -18.92 -7.31
N SER A 41 8.34 -18.26 -7.51
CA SER A 41 9.65 -18.68 -6.99
C SER A 41 9.97 -18.10 -5.60
N HIS A 42 9.20 -17.12 -5.13
CA HIS A 42 9.41 -16.43 -3.86
C HIS A 42 8.24 -16.66 -2.90
N VAL A 43 7.97 -17.95 -2.64
CA VAL A 43 6.90 -18.41 -1.76
C VAL A 43 7.49 -18.78 -0.39
N TYR A 44 6.95 -18.24 0.69
CA TYR A 44 7.39 -18.49 2.06
C TYR A 44 6.26 -19.15 2.86
N ARG A 45 6.57 -20.29 3.48
CA ARG A 45 5.63 -20.99 4.36
C ARG A 45 5.85 -20.55 5.80
N ILE A 46 4.81 -19.97 6.39
CA ILE A 46 4.77 -19.51 7.77
C ILE A 46 4.09 -20.61 8.60
N ALA A 47 4.72 -21.00 9.69
CA ALA A 47 4.19 -21.87 10.73
C ALA A 47 3.99 -21.07 12.03
N PRO A 48 3.16 -21.57 12.97
CA PRO A 48 2.85 -20.87 14.22
C PRO A 48 4.04 -20.40 15.07
N VAL A 49 5.22 -21.01 14.88
CA VAL A 49 6.45 -20.69 15.62
C VAL A 49 7.22 -19.49 15.05
N ASN A 50 6.90 -19.01 13.85
CA ASN A 50 7.72 -18.03 13.13
C ASN A 50 7.49 -16.57 13.54
N HIS A 51 6.37 -16.27 14.23
CA HIS A 51 6.05 -14.94 14.77
C HIS A 51 6.22 -13.77 13.79
N VAL A 52 5.69 -13.89 12.57
CA VAL A 52 5.77 -12.85 11.54
C VAL A 52 4.66 -11.81 11.75
N GLN A 53 5.01 -10.53 11.76
CA GLN A 53 4.06 -9.43 11.94
C GLN A 53 4.43 -8.17 11.15
N LEU A 54 3.45 -7.36 10.79
CA LEU A 54 3.63 -6.01 10.27
C LEU A 54 2.93 -5.01 11.19
N ARG A 55 3.59 -3.90 11.49
CA ARG A 55 3.01 -2.78 12.24
C ARG A 55 2.84 -1.58 11.34
N ARG A 56 1.61 -1.12 11.13
CA ARG A 56 1.29 0.00 10.25
C ARG A 56 0.31 0.92 10.96
N GLY A 57 0.78 2.12 11.32
CA GLY A 57 0.01 3.03 12.19
C GLY A 57 -0.35 2.35 13.51
N ASP A 58 -1.64 2.35 13.83
CA ASP A 58 -2.19 1.68 15.02
C ASP A 58 -2.59 0.21 14.76
N ALA A 59 -2.40 -0.32 13.55
CA ALA A 59 -2.66 -1.71 13.21
C ALA A 59 -1.44 -2.62 13.38
N VAL A 60 -1.68 -3.82 13.89
CA VAL A 60 -0.75 -4.94 13.94
C VAL A 60 -1.36 -6.09 13.15
N LEU A 61 -0.74 -6.47 12.04
CA LEU A 61 -1.10 -7.62 11.24
C LEU A 61 -0.16 -8.77 11.61
N SER A 62 -0.68 -9.85 12.17
CA SER A 62 0.07 -11.05 12.52
C SER A 62 -0.24 -12.14 11.51
N PHE A 63 0.79 -12.80 10.99
CA PHE A 63 0.68 -13.91 10.07
C PHE A 63 1.02 -15.18 10.84
N GLU A 64 -0.01 -15.92 11.27
CA GLU A 64 0.16 -17.01 12.22
C GLU A 64 0.57 -18.31 11.52
N GLU A 65 -0.07 -18.62 10.40
CA GLU A 65 0.17 -19.84 9.63
C GLU A 65 -0.28 -19.64 8.20
N GLY A 66 0.52 -20.06 7.21
CA GLY A 66 0.09 -20.02 5.82
C GLY A 66 1.21 -19.78 4.83
N THR A 67 0.85 -19.23 3.68
CA THR A 67 1.75 -18.97 2.59
C THR A 67 1.77 -17.49 2.28
N PHE A 68 2.96 -16.89 2.26
CA PHE A 68 3.19 -15.51 1.88
C PHE A 68 4.04 -15.49 0.60
N THR A 69 3.57 -14.78 -0.43
CA THR A 69 4.23 -14.76 -1.75
C THR A 69 4.33 -13.34 -2.28
N PHE A 70 5.53 -12.93 -2.67
CA PHE A 70 5.77 -11.60 -3.23
C PHE A 70 5.37 -11.49 -4.69
N PHE A 71 5.18 -10.26 -5.15
CA PHE A 71 5.15 -9.96 -6.58
C PHE A 71 6.55 -10.03 -7.16
N SER A 72 6.64 -10.27 -8.47
CA SER A 72 7.89 -10.10 -9.20
C SER A 72 8.41 -8.67 -9.02
N PRO A 73 9.72 -8.48 -8.82
CA PRO A 73 10.29 -7.16 -8.67
C PRO A 73 10.22 -6.37 -9.98
N LEU A 74 9.97 -5.06 -9.87
CA LEU A 74 10.14 -4.11 -10.97
C LEU A 74 11.28 -3.16 -10.63
N ASP A 75 12.34 -3.22 -11.44
CA ASP A 75 13.58 -2.47 -11.23
C ASP A 75 14.10 -2.72 -9.79
N GLU A 76 14.24 -4.02 -9.46
CA GLU A 76 14.72 -4.56 -8.17
C GLU A 76 13.83 -4.31 -6.94
N GLN A 77 12.73 -3.58 -7.10
CA GLN A 77 11.81 -3.30 -6.00
C GLN A 77 10.56 -4.17 -6.07
N ILE A 78 10.29 -4.85 -4.96
CA ILE A 78 9.03 -5.57 -4.73
C ILE A 78 8.03 -4.54 -4.19
N THR A 79 6.85 -4.47 -4.80
CA THR A 79 5.81 -3.47 -4.44
C THR A 79 4.49 -4.11 -4.04
N GLY A 80 4.46 -5.43 -3.87
CA GLY A 80 3.26 -6.14 -3.49
C GLY A 80 3.51 -7.58 -3.08
N ALA A 81 2.49 -8.15 -2.45
CA ALA A 81 2.48 -9.53 -2.01
C ALA A 81 1.05 -10.03 -1.83
N VAL A 82 0.91 -11.34 -1.67
CA VAL A 82 -0.32 -11.98 -1.22
C VAL A 82 -0.03 -12.92 -0.05
N PHE A 83 -1.05 -13.14 0.77
CA PHE A 83 -1.05 -14.11 1.86
C PHE A 83 -2.31 -14.95 1.79
N SER A 84 -2.17 -16.26 2.00
CA SER A 84 -3.28 -17.19 2.22
C SER A 84 -2.97 -18.07 3.42
N GLY A 85 -3.87 -18.10 4.40
CA GLY A 85 -3.67 -18.82 5.65
C GLY A 85 -4.37 -18.15 6.82
N ARG A 86 -4.00 -18.46 8.05
CA ARG A 86 -4.54 -17.84 9.26
C ARG A 86 -3.70 -16.61 9.62
N GLY A 87 -4.31 -15.45 9.55
CA GLY A 87 -3.76 -14.20 10.04
C GLY A 87 -4.72 -13.53 11.03
N HIS A 88 -4.20 -12.58 11.77
CA HIS A 88 -4.94 -11.83 12.76
C HIS A 88 -4.59 -10.35 12.70
N VAL A 89 -5.58 -9.46 12.72
CA VAL A 89 -5.37 -8.02 12.77
C VAL A 89 -5.95 -7.44 14.04
N LEU A 90 -5.14 -6.63 14.72
CA LEU A 90 -5.55 -5.84 15.88
C LEU A 90 -5.28 -4.37 15.58
N ALA A 91 -6.27 -3.50 15.78
CA ALA A 91 -6.09 -2.06 15.71
C ALA A 91 -6.95 -1.33 16.75
N ALA A 92 -6.35 -0.38 17.46
CA ALA A 92 -7.02 0.37 18.52
C ALA A 92 -6.62 1.86 18.43
N PRO A 93 -7.37 2.69 17.68
CA PRO A 93 -7.07 4.11 17.55
C PRO A 93 -7.13 4.78 18.92
N ARG A 94 -6.31 5.82 19.11
CA ARG A 94 -6.19 6.49 20.40
C ARG A 94 -7.37 7.42 20.71
N GLU A 95 -7.81 8.15 19.70
CA GLU A 95 -8.78 9.23 19.84
C GLU A 95 -10.20 8.69 20.18
N PRO A 96 -10.90 9.25 21.18
CA PRO A 96 -12.22 8.78 21.57
C PRO A 96 -13.26 8.81 20.45
N VAL A 97 -13.17 9.79 19.55
CA VAL A 97 -14.10 9.92 18.40
C VAL A 97 -13.92 8.77 17.41
N GLU A 98 -12.68 8.37 17.14
CA GLU A 98 -12.37 7.23 16.27
C GLU A 98 -12.86 5.93 16.89
N LYS A 99 -12.64 5.73 18.19
CA LYS A 99 -13.19 4.57 18.93
C LYS A 99 -14.72 4.50 18.87
N GLN A 100 -15.39 5.65 18.93
CA GLN A 100 -16.85 5.70 18.82
C GLN A 100 -17.32 5.28 17.41
N GLN A 101 -16.63 5.70 16.35
CA GLN A 101 -16.95 5.28 14.98
C GLN A 101 -16.72 3.78 14.78
N MET A 102 -15.60 3.25 15.26
CA MET A 102 -15.37 1.80 15.26
C MET A 102 -16.48 1.06 16.00
N GLY A 103 -16.90 1.55 17.18
CA GLY A 103 -18.01 0.96 17.92
C GLY A 103 -19.34 0.92 17.15
N ARG A 104 -19.58 1.88 16.24
CA ARG A 104 -20.79 1.90 15.40
C ARG A 104 -20.77 0.84 14.31
N PHE A 105 -19.63 0.60 13.68
CA PHE A 105 -19.51 -0.35 12.58
C PHE A 105 -19.17 -1.78 13.03
N LEU A 106 -18.32 -1.91 14.03
CA LEU A 106 -17.78 -3.19 14.50
C LEU A 106 -18.43 -3.70 15.79
N GLY A 107 -19.22 -2.86 16.47
CA GLY A 107 -19.77 -3.18 17.79
C GLY A 107 -18.73 -3.11 18.93
N ALA A 108 -17.48 -2.78 18.63
CA ALA A 108 -16.38 -2.64 19.58
C ALA A 108 -15.49 -1.43 19.23
N PRO A 109 -14.84 -0.79 20.22
CA PRO A 109 -13.97 0.37 19.98
C PRO A 109 -12.58 0.00 19.42
N VAL A 110 -12.44 -1.21 18.88
CA VAL A 110 -11.21 -1.81 18.35
C VAL A 110 -11.55 -2.72 17.17
N LEU A 111 -10.58 -2.93 16.30
CA LEU A 111 -10.59 -4.00 15.30
C LEU A 111 -9.81 -5.17 15.90
N ASP A 112 -10.45 -6.33 15.98
CA ASP A 112 -9.88 -7.57 16.50
C ASP A 112 -10.47 -8.72 15.66
N GLN A 113 -9.77 -9.12 14.60
CA GLN A 113 -10.32 -10.00 13.56
C GLN A 113 -9.28 -10.98 13.02
N GLU A 114 -9.71 -12.22 12.85
CA GLU A 114 -9.00 -13.17 11.99
C GLU A 114 -9.24 -12.85 10.51
N PHE A 115 -8.23 -13.04 9.68
CA PHE A 115 -8.33 -12.97 8.22
C PHE A 115 -7.71 -14.19 7.56
N ILE A 116 -8.28 -14.62 6.43
CA ILE A 116 -7.88 -15.85 5.73
C ILE A 116 -7.05 -15.59 4.47
N ASN A 117 -7.18 -14.39 3.90
CA ASN A 117 -6.46 -13.94 2.72
C ASN A 117 -6.05 -12.47 2.90
N GLY A 118 -4.91 -12.09 2.33
CA GLY A 118 -4.43 -10.72 2.32
C GLY A 118 -3.80 -10.37 0.98
N TYR A 119 -4.15 -9.21 0.44
CA TYR A 119 -3.53 -8.61 -0.73
C TYR A 119 -2.83 -7.33 -0.31
N PHE A 120 -1.55 -7.21 -0.64
CA PHE A 120 -0.70 -6.11 -0.16
C PHE A 120 -0.11 -5.32 -1.33
N ARG A 121 -0.12 -3.99 -1.20
CA ARG A 121 0.64 -3.08 -2.07
C ARG A 121 1.36 -2.05 -1.21
N PHE A 122 2.61 -1.77 -1.56
CA PHE A 122 3.45 -0.90 -0.74
C PHE A 122 4.57 -0.25 -1.55
N THR A 123 5.02 0.91 -1.07
CA THR A 123 6.21 1.63 -1.52
C THR A 123 7.20 1.91 -0.37
N ASP A 124 6.85 1.49 0.85
CA ASP A 124 7.73 1.52 2.02
C ASP A 124 8.67 0.29 2.05
N ASP A 125 9.42 0.10 3.14
CA ASP A 125 10.32 -1.05 3.34
C ASP A 125 9.58 -2.35 3.77
N THR A 126 8.28 -2.52 3.45
CA THR A 126 7.52 -3.74 3.83
C THR A 126 8.20 -5.02 3.36
N ALA A 127 8.64 -5.08 2.10
CA ALA A 127 9.31 -6.27 1.59
C ALA A 127 10.62 -6.56 2.34
N GLY A 128 11.44 -5.54 2.59
CA GLY A 128 12.68 -5.69 3.36
C GLY A 128 12.43 -6.12 4.80
N GLU A 129 11.42 -5.54 5.46
CA GLU A 129 10.97 -5.92 6.80
C GLU A 129 10.57 -7.39 6.88
N LEU A 130 9.72 -7.85 5.96
CA LEU A 130 9.27 -9.25 5.90
C LEU A 130 10.42 -10.21 5.58
N LEU A 131 11.27 -9.88 4.61
CA LEU A 131 12.43 -10.70 4.25
C LEU A 131 13.44 -10.83 5.42
N ARG A 132 13.58 -9.80 6.26
CA ARG A 132 14.37 -9.89 7.49
C ARG A 132 13.70 -10.84 8.49
N GLN A 133 12.41 -10.68 8.76
CA GLN A 133 11.67 -11.58 9.65
C GLN A 133 11.68 -13.04 9.18
N PHE A 134 11.52 -13.28 7.88
CA PHE A 134 11.59 -14.62 7.28
C PHE A 134 12.97 -15.25 7.49
N ARG A 135 14.04 -14.48 7.32
CA ARG A 135 15.41 -14.95 7.57
C ARG A 135 15.64 -15.28 9.05
N ASP A 136 15.19 -14.41 9.95
CA ASP A 136 15.31 -14.61 11.40
C ASP A 136 14.52 -15.86 11.86
N ALA A 137 13.40 -16.13 11.19
CA ALA A 137 12.57 -17.31 11.38
C ALA A 137 13.08 -18.56 10.61
N ASN A 138 14.23 -18.49 9.95
CA ASN A 138 14.82 -19.55 9.12
C ASN A 138 13.90 -20.07 7.99
N LEU A 139 13.05 -19.20 7.45
CA LEU A 139 12.20 -19.52 6.31
C LEU A 139 13.01 -19.41 5.02
N THR A 140 12.87 -20.41 4.16
CA THR A 140 13.50 -20.45 2.84
C THR A 140 12.45 -20.22 1.76
N ALA A 141 12.79 -19.45 0.73
CA ALA A 141 11.96 -19.32 -0.46
C ALA A 141 11.77 -20.70 -1.11
N GLN A 142 10.53 -20.98 -1.52
CA GLN A 142 10.12 -22.19 -2.21
C GLN A 142 9.51 -21.80 -3.56
N THR A 143 9.57 -22.74 -4.50
CA THR A 143 8.82 -22.63 -5.75
C THR A 143 7.48 -23.31 -5.59
N ASP A 144 6.39 -22.59 -5.82
CA ASP A 144 5.03 -23.12 -5.86
C ASP A 144 4.25 -22.43 -6.98
N THR A 145 4.07 -23.16 -8.09
CA THR A 145 3.37 -22.66 -9.28
C THR A 145 1.86 -22.62 -9.11
N SER A 146 1.30 -23.17 -8.03
CA SER A 146 -0.15 -23.16 -7.77
C SER A 146 -0.67 -21.80 -7.27
N VAL A 147 0.20 -20.97 -6.68
CA VAL A 147 -0.17 -19.67 -6.09
C VAL A 147 -0.62 -18.67 -7.16
N GLY A 148 -0.01 -18.69 -8.35
CA GLY A 148 -0.36 -17.80 -9.46
C GLY A 148 -1.84 -17.94 -9.85
N PRO A 149 -2.28 -19.13 -10.33
CA PRO A 149 -3.67 -19.38 -10.68
C PRO A 149 -4.68 -19.07 -9.56
N GLN A 150 -4.30 -19.29 -8.28
CA GLN A 150 -5.16 -18.98 -7.13
C GLN A 150 -5.48 -17.48 -7.03
N TRP A 151 -4.52 -16.62 -7.38
CA TRP A 151 -4.60 -15.18 -7.14
C TRP A 151 -4.69 -14.33 -8.41
N ASP A 152 -4.48 -14.90 -9.59
CA ASP A 152 -4.45 -14.15 -10.87
C ASP A 152 -5.68 -13.27 -11.07
N ALA A 153 -6.88 -13.79 -10.81
CA ALA A 153 -8.12 -13.03 -10.94
C ALA A 153 -8.19 -11.87 -9.95
N THR A 154 -7.80 -12.12 -8.69
CA THR A 154 -7.79 -11.10 -7.63
C THR A 154 -6.74 -10.02 -7.89
N VAL A 155 -5.53 -10.40 -8.32
CA VAL A 155 -4.47 -9.45 -8.69
C VAL A 155 -4.89 -8.62 -9.90
N ALA A 156 -5.49 -9.23 -10.92
CA ALA A 156 -5.99 -8.49 -12.09
C ALA A 156 -7.07 -7.47 -11.71
N LEU A 157 -7.92 -7.80 -10.73
CA LEU A 157 -8.96 -6.92 -10.23
C LEU A 157 -8.41 -5.78 -9.34
N LEU A 158 -7.50 -6.08 -8.43
CA LEU A 158 -7.06 -5.15 -7.38
C LEU A 158 -5.83 -4.31 -7.75
N ASN A 159 -4.92 -4.83 -8.59
CA ASN A 159 -3.67 -4.13 -8.92
C ASN A 159 -3.88 -2.72 -9.52
N PRO A 160 -4.87 -2.49 -10.41
CA PRO A 160 -5.11 -1.15 -10.95
C PRO A 160 -5.36 -0.07 -9.89
N ASN A 161 -5.93 -0.41 -8.73
CA ASN A 161 -6.29 0.57 -7.69
C ASN A 161 -5.07 1.28 -7.08
N TYR A 162 -3.90 0.62 -7.07
CA TYR A 162 -2.67 1.17 -6.48
C TYR A 162 -1.58 1.49 -7.51
N THR A 163 -1.79 1.18 -8.79
CA THR A 163 -0.80 1.45 -9.86
C THR A 163 -0.42 2.93 -9.91
N LEU A 164 -1.39 3.85 -9.88
CA LEU A 164 -1.10 5.28 -9.94
C LEU A 164 -0.35 5.77 -8.70
N ARG A 165 -0.70 5.27 -7.51
CA ARG A 165 -0.05 5.66 -6.27
C ARG A 165 1.43 5.26 -6.25
N ILE A 166 1.75 4.07 -6.78
CA ILE A 166 3.13 3.58 -6.92
C ILE A 166 3.86 4.34 -8.03
N LEU A 167 3.19 4.63 -9.16
CA LEU A 167 3.78 5.44 -10.23
C LEU A 167 4.18 6.83 -9.73
N PHE A 168 3.29 7.52 -9.01
CA PHE A 168 3.60 8.84 -8.45
C PHE A 168 4.76 8.80 -7.48
N ASP A 169 4.87 7.74 -6.67
CA ASP A 169 6.00 7.56 -5.78
C ASP A 169 7.32 7.45 -6.57
N ARG A 170 7.35 6.61 -7.60
CA ARG A 170 8.52 6.39 -8.47
C ARG A 170 8.96 7.64 -9.23
N LEU A 171 8.01 8.49 -9.64
CA LEU A 171 8.29 9.72 -10.38
C LEU A 171 8.60 10.91 -9.46
N SER A 172 8.39 10.77 -8.15
CA SER A 172 8.60 11.85 -7.19
C SER A 172 10.08 11.97 -6.79
N PRO A 173 10.66 13.18 -6.75
CA PRO A 173 11.98 13.40 -6.17
C PRO A 173 11.98 13.23 -4.63
N SER A 174 10.78 13.24 -4.02
CA SER A 174 10.57 13.02 -2.59
C SER A 174 9.43 12.01 -2.42
N PRO A 175 9.68 10.71 -2.65
CA PRO A 175 8.67 9.67 -2.50
C PRO A 175 8.14 9.65 -1.08
N LYS A 176 6.86 9.34 -0.94
CA LYS A 176 6.16 9.27 0.33
C LYS A 176 5.69 7.83 0.53
N PRO A 177 6.14 7.12 1.58
CA PRO A 177 5.79 5.73 1.75
C PRO A 177 4.28 5.52 1.87
N CYS A 178 3.82 4.43 1.26
CA CYS A 178 2.44 3.96 1.30
C CYS A 178 2.43 2.46 1.60
N PHE A 179 1.46 2.03 2.38
CA PHE A 179 1.10 0.65 2.62
C PHE A 179 -0.41 0.47 2.50
N TYR A 180 -0.80 -0.57 1.80
CA TYR A 180 -2.18 -1.03 1.68
C TYR A 180 -2.24 -2.53 1.91
N ALA A 181 -3.22 -2.94 2.71
CA ALA A 181 -3.65 -4.31 2.84
C ALA A 181 -5.17 -4.40 2.65
N GLY A 182 -5.61 -5.14 1.64
CA GLY A 182 -6.99 -5.62 1.57
C GLY A 182 -7.05 -7.01 2.19
N LEU A 183 -7.80 -7.16 3.28
CA LEU A 183 -7.87 -8.38 4.08
C LEU A 183 -9.26 -9.00 3.99
N GLU A 184 -9.33 -10.31 3.78
CA GLU A 184 -10.56 -11.08 3.86
C GLU A 184 -10.78 -11.56 5.30
N GLY A 185 -11.51 -10.75 6.07
CA GLY A 185 -11.87 -11.06 7.46
C GLY A 185 -12.87 -12.21 7.55
N ALA A 186 -12.65 -13.12 8.51
CA ALA A 186 -13.49 -14.30 8.69
C ALA A 186 -14.95 -13.95 9.07
N ALA A 187 -15.14 -12.90 9.88
CA ALA A 187 -16.48 -12.44 10.30
C ALA A 187 -16.94 -11.16 9.60
N THR A 188 -16.01 -10.24 9.30
CA THR A 188 -16.33 -8.92 8.74
C THR A 188 -16.40 -8.90 7.22
N GLY A 189 -15.88 -9.92 6.52
CA GLY A 189 -15.67 -9.87 5.07
C GLY A 189 -14.47 -9.01 4.69
N LEU A 190 -14.43 -8.51 3.45
CA LEU A 190 -13.30 -7.71 2.96
C LEU A 190 -13.25 -6.33 3.62
N PHE A 191 -12.09 -5.96 4.14
CA PHE A 191 -11.80 -4.62 4.68
C PHE A 191 -10.34 -4.24 4.43
N ASP A 192 -10.05 -2.95 4.58
CA ASP A 192 -8.77 -2.37 4.23
C ASP A 192 -8.04 -1.85 5.48
N VAL A 193 -6.72 -2.02 5.47
CA VAL A 193 -5.77 -1.31 6.33
C VAL A 193 -4.88 -0.46 5.44
N VAL A 194 -4.93 0.86 5.62
CA VAL A 194 -4.17 1.81 4.81
C VAL A 194 -3.28 2.66 5.70
N LEU A 195 -2.02 2.81 5.31
CA LEU A 195 -1.10 3.81 5.83
C LEU A 195 -0.45 4.54 4.66
N ASP A 196 -0.94 5.73 4.34
CA ASP A 196 -0.41 6.56 3.25
C ASP A 196 0.05 7.93 3.74
N THR A 197 1.36 8.15 3.72
CA THR A 197 1.96 9.41 4.18
C THR A 197 1.75 10.59 3.24
N GLN A 198 1.13 10.37 2.08
CA GLN A 198 0.68 11.44 1.19
C GLN A 198 -0.60 12.11 1.69
N HIS A 199 -1.42 11.44 2.51
CA HIS A 199 -2.65 11.98 3.05
C HIS A 199 -2.43 12.77 4.35
N ASP A 200 -3.36 13.71 4.63
CA ASP A 200 -3.39 14.46 5.88
C ASP A 200 -3.66 13.53 7.06
N GLU A 201 -4.67 12.67 6.94
CA GLU A 201 -4.96 11.54 7.83
C GLU A 201 -4.33 10.29 7.22
N GLN A 202 -3.15 9.91 7.71
CA GLN A 202 -2.34 8.88 7.06
C GLN A 202 -2.91 7.48 7.26
N PHE A 203 -3.57 7.22 8.39
CA PHE A 203 -4.01 5.88 8.74
C PHE A 203 -5.52 5.77 8.61
N LEU A 204 -5.96 4.73 7.89
CA LEU A 204 -7.37 4.46 7.64
C LEU A 204 -7.67 2.96 7.80
N LEU A 205 -8.81 2.69 8.44
CA LEU A 205 -9.48 1.38 8.41
C LEU A 205 -10.87 1.59 7.82
N GLY A 206 -11.27 0.72 6.90
CA GLY A 206 -12.59 0.82 6.31
C GLY A 206 -12.96 -0.38 5.47
N GLN A 207 -14.19 -0.38 4.98
CA GLN A 207 -14.75 -1.50 4.25
C GLN A 207 -15.62 -1.03 3.09
N VAL A 208 -15.49 -1.70 1.94
CA VAL A 208 -16.50 -1.59 0.88
C VAL A 208 -17.76 -2.34 1.30
N HIS A 209 -18.86 -1.62 1.47
CA HIS A 209 -20.15 -2.18 1.84
C HIS A 209 -21.17 -1.98 0.71
N LYS A 210 -21.91 -3.04 0.35
CA LYS A 210 -22.93 -2.98 -0.72
C LYS A 210 -24.33 -3.03 -0.12
N ALA A 211 -25.11 -1.98 -0.32
CA ALA A 211 -26.50 -1.89 0.15
C ALA A 211 -27.39 -1.25 -0.92
N GLY A 212 -28.57 -1.84 -1.16
CA GLY A 212 -29.56 -1.29 -2.10
C GLY A 212 -29.04 -1.11 -3.54
N GLY A 213 -28.16 -2.00 -4.00
CA GLY A 213 -27.55 -1.92 -5.33
C GLY A 213 -26.46 -0.84 -5.48
N LYS A 214 -26.13 -0.11 -4.41
CA LYS A 214 -25.04 0.87 -4.35
C LYS A 214 -23.85 0.31 -3.57
N SER A 215 -22.66 0.76 -3.91
CA SER A 215 -21.45 0.50 -3.13
C SER A 215 -21.11 1.75 -2.31
N PHE A 216 -20.87 1.55 -1.03
CA PHE A 216 -20.43 2.54 -0.06
C PHE A 216 -19.04 2.16 0.44
N TYR A 217 -18.34 3.13 1.01
CA TYR A 217 -17.10 2.88 1.74
C TYR A 217 -17.30 3.33 3.18
N ASP A 218 -17.43 2.37 4.08
CA ASP A 218 -17.61 2.60 5.50
C ASP A 218 -16.24 2.87 6.11
N VAL A 219 -15.99 4.12 6.50
CA VAL A 219 -14.75 4.53 7.18
C VAL A 219 -14.92 4.24 8.68
N TRP A 220 -14.21 3.23 9.18
CA TRP A 220 -14.25 2.85 10.59
C TRP A 220 -13.39 3.79 11.44
N THR A 221 -12.24 4.19 10.90
CA THR A 221 -11.40 5.24 11.46
C THR A 221 -10.52 5.85 10.35
N SER A 222 -10.25 7.15 10.45
CA SER A 222 -9.31 7.88 9.61
C SER A 222 -8.66 8.97 10.45
N HIS A 223 -7.36 8.89 10.66
CA HIS A 223 -6.68 9.84 11.55
C HIS A 223 -5.18 9.97 11.27
N ARG A 224 -4.59 10.96 11.92
CA ARG A 224 -3.15 11.23 11.87
C ARG A 224 -2.39 10.30 12.79
N ILE A 225 -1.32 9.68 12.29
CA ILE A 225 -0.43 8.93 13.17
C ILE A 225 0.42 9.91 14.03
N PRO A 226 0.75 9.55 15.28
CA PRO A 226 1.58 10.39 16.14
C PRO A 226 2.95 10.70 15.51
N GLY A 227 3.38 11.96 15.60
CA GLY A 227 4.68 12.39 15.06
C GLY A 227 4.69 12.69 13.55
N SER A 228 3.56 12.50 12.84
CA SER A 228 3.47 12.90 11.44
C SER A 228 3.64 14.41 11.24
N PRO A 229 4.39 14.83 10.21
CA PRO A 229 4.53 16.24 9.88
C PRO A 229 3.15 16.85 9.58
N ILE A 230 2.92 18.07 10.06
CA ILE A 230 1.75 18.85 9.65
C ILE A 230 1.98 19.26 8.22
N LEU A 231 1.21 18.68 7.29
CA LEU A 231 1.24 19.10 5.90
C LEU A 231 0.73 20.55 5.82
N PRO A 232 1.38 21.42 5.04
CA PRO A 232 0.89 22.77 4.83
C PRO A 232 -0.52 22.72 4.24
N VAL A 233 -1.46 23.37 4.91
CA VAL A 233 -2.81 23.51 4.38
C VAL A 233 -2.80 24.59 3.29
N ALA A 234 -3.13 24.22 2.04
CA ALA A 234 -3.18 25.19 0.95
C ALA A 234 -4.27 26.27 1.15
N PHE A 235 -5.33 25.92 1.88
CA PHE A 235 -6.42 26.82 2.22
C PHE A 235 -6.81 26.67 3.68
N ARG A 236 -7.03 27.80 4.35
CA ARG A 236 -7.61 27.87 5.69
C ARG A 236 -9.03 28.40 5.61
N ALA A 237 -9.97 27.66 6.20
CA ALA A 237 -11.30 28.20 6.41
C ALA A 237 -11.30 29.25 7.52
N LEU A 238 -11.81 30.43 7.20
CA LEU A 238 -11.95 31.57 8.11
C LEU A 238 -13.34 31.62 8.74
N HIS A 239 -14.37 31.19 8.00
CA HIS A 239 -15.76 31.26 8.43
C HIS A 239 -16.62 30.22 7.71
N TYR A 240 -17.58 29.67 8.44
CA TYR A 240 -18.59 28.74 7.91
C TYR A 240 -19.98 29.32 8.20
N SER A 241 -20.85 29.30 7.19
CA SER A 241 -22.29 29.48 7.35
C SER A 241 -22.98 28.24 6.78
N ILE A 242 -23.67 27.49 7.64
CA ILE A 242 -24.32 26.23 7.29
C ILE A 242 -25.82 26.38 7.59
N GLU A 243 -26.63 26.40 6.54
CA GLU A 243 -28.08 26.37 6.62
C GLU A 243 -28.53 24.96 6.31
N THR A 244 -29.14 24.26 7.27
CA THR A 244 -29.51 22.85 7.10
C THR A 244 -30.90 22.54 7.64
N THR A 245 -31.58 21.62 6.95
CA THR A 245 -32.84 20.99 7.37
C THR A 245 -32.64 19.48 7.42
N ILE A 246 -32.87 18.87 8.59
CA ILE A 246 -32.94 17.41 8.74
C ILE A 246 -34.42 17.02 8.73
N SER A 247 -34.81 16.24 7.72
CA SER A 247 -36.17 15.72 7.57
C SER A 247 -36.41 14.53 8.51
N SER A 248 -37.69 14.21 8.75
CA SER A 248 -38.11 13.12 9.65
C SER A 248 -37.69 11.71 9.18
N ASN A 249 -37.33 11.54 7.91
CA ASN A 249 -36.76 10.33 7.33
C ASN A 249 -35.21 10.30 7.41
N ASN A 250 -34.60 11.19 8.18
CA ASN A 250 -33.16 11.41 8.31
C ASN A 250 -32.46 11.89 7.02
N SER A 251 -33.19 12.36 6.00
CA SER A 251 -32.55 13.07 4.88
C SER A 251 -32.13 14.47 5.30
N LEU A 252 -31.01 14.93 4.78
CA LEU A 252 -30.44 16.25 5.07
C LEU A 252 -30.38 17.06 3.78
N ASP A 253 -30.99 18.25 3.80
CA ASP A 253 -30.74 19.32 2.83
C ASP A 253 -29.88 20.38 3.52
N ALA A 254 -28.80 20.82 2.86
CA ALA A 254 -27.95 21.85 3.42
C ALA A 254 -27.34 22.75 2.34
N THR A 255 -27.29 24.05 2.62
CA THR A 255 -26.46 25.02 1.90
C THR A 255 -25.31 25.45 2.81
N THR A 256 -24.08 25.26 2.36
CA THR A 256 -22.88 25.66 3.11
C THR A 256 -22.11 26.71 2.33
N SER A 257 -21.81 27.83 2.97
CA SER A 257 -20.88 28.85 2.50
C SER A 257 -19.61 28.83 3.35
N VAL A 258 -18.44 28.73 2.71
CA VAL A 258 -17.15 28.77 3.39
C VAL A 258 -16.33 29.96 2.88
N ARG A 259 -15.84 30.80 3.80
CA ARG A 259 -14.84 31.81 3.46
C ARG A 259 -13.46 31.21 3.67
N LEU A 260 -12.69 31.10 2.60
CA LEU A 260 -11.34 30.53 2.61
C LEU A 260 -10.28 31.64 2.48
N ARG A 261 -9.10 31.40 3.05
CA ARG A 261 -7.86 32.13 2.77
C ARG A 261 -6.86 31.14 2.17
N ALA A 262 -6.22 31.50 1.07
CA ALA A 262 -5.06 30.75 0.57
C ALA A 262 -3.87 31.01 1.50
N GLU A 263 -3.19 29.96 1.93
CA GLU A 263 -1.93 30.05 2.66
C GLU A 263 -0.79 29.95 1.63
N THR A 264 0.09 30.95 1.62
CA THR A 264 1.25 31.04 0.72
C THR A 264 2.53 30.72 1.47
#